data_AF-A0A125MGN6-F1
#
_entry.id   AF-A0A125MGN6-F1
#
_cell.length_a   1.000
_cell.length_b   1.000
_cell.length_c   1.000
_cell.angle_alpha   90.00
_cell.angle_beta   90.00
_cell.angle_gamma   90.00
#
_symmetry.space_group_name_H-M   'P 1'
#
loop_
_entity.id
_entity.type
_entity.pdbx_description
1 polymer ?
#
loop_
_entity_poly.entity_id
_entity_poly.type
_entity_poly.pdbx_seq_one_letter_code
_entity_poly.pdbx_strand_id
1 'polypeptide(L)'
;MKILFYIILSVLFPFQMIMGQTGKDSILFRGNIVYDGDASEATFLHELYIKHNPKQRYPIVCDSDFSIKCMRGDTLLIEHFDTRYPYCFQVVEFIANDTLPQNIHVWRYPKSCNNWYYHQKYKTTNLSVKDTIRKSELVGTYKCRWELENSDCLVTSDATMKLNADGTFELIDEWVSWDISGTVFHTGNWEIKQNTVICKVVPELIPSTIQERYPGQVLHFVWTNLEDDRQEIMKEEKVYKFLVCKKGLIQTDKIDCIYKKIKYR
;
A
#
# COMPACT_ATOMS: atom_id res chain seq x y z
N MET A 1 -65.16 -6.65 -31.30
CA MET A 1 -64.15 -5.89 -32.08
C MET A 1 -63.14 -5.08 -31.26
N LYS A 2 -62.90 -5.36 -29.96
CA LYS A 2 -61.82 -4.72 -29.17
C LYS A 2 -60.81 -5.70 -28.55
N ILE A 3 -61.09 -7.00 -28.56
CA ILE A 3 -60.21 -8.02 -27.93
C ILE A 3 -59.18 -8.57 -28.92
N LEU A 4 -59.52 -8.70 -30.22
CA LEU A 4 -58.57 -9.16 -31.25
C LEU A 4 -57.47 -8.14 -31.59
N PHE A 5 -57.69 -6.84 -31.34
CA PHE A 5 -56.69 -5.80 -31.64
C PHE A 5 -55.55 -5.75 -30.60
N TYR A 6 -55.79 -6.22 -29.38
CA TYR A 6 -54.77 -6.26 -28.32
C TYR A 6 -53.84 -7.47 -28.43
N ILE A 7 -54.28 -8.57 -29.06
CA ILE A 7 -53.44 -9.76 -29.25
C ILE A 7 -52.46 -9.54 -30.42
N ILE A 8 -52.84 -8.76 -31.44
CA ILE A 8 -51.95 -8.44 -32.56
C ILE A 8 -50.88 -7.43 -32.13
N LEU A 9 -51.17 -6.53 -31.18
CA LEU A 9 -50.17 -5.61 -30.62
C LEU A 9 -49.17 -6.26 -29.66
N SER A 10 -49.49 -7.42 -29.06
CA SER A 10 -48.58 -8.12 -28.13
C SER A 10 -47.70 -9.19 -28.81
N VAL A 11 -47.95 -9.53 -30.07
CA VAL A 11 -47.16 -10.52 -30.84
C VAL A 11 -46.23 -9.85 -31.88
N LEU A 12 -46.40 -8.54 -32.14
CA LEU A 12 -45.60 -7.77 -33.12
C LEU A 12 -44.62 -6.75 -32.53
N PHE A 13 -44.49 -6.70 -31.19
CA PHE A 13 -43.31 -6.08 -30.57
C PHE A 13 -42.33 -7.20 -30.18
N PRO A 14 -41.38 -7.59 -31.05
CA PRO A 14 -40.10 -8.01 -30.50
C PRO A 14 -39.63 -6.80 -29.69
N PHE A 15 -39.34 -7.02 -28.42
CA PHE A 15 -38.67 -6.07 -27.56
C PHE A 15 -37.72 -5.23 -28.40
N GLN A 16 -37.98 -3.92 -28.48
CA GLN A 16 -36.97 -2.98 -28.90
C GLN A 16 -35.77 -3.27 -28.02
N MET A 17 -34.75 -3.88 -28.63
CA MET A 17 -33.44 -3.97 -28.05
C MET A 17 -33.10 -2.55 -27.61
N ILE A 18 -32.96 -2.34 -26.31
CA ILE A 18 -32.23 -1.20 -25.82
C ILE A 18 -30.83 -1.37 -26.43
N MET A 19 -30.59 -0.59 -27.47
CA MET A 19 -29.32 -0.46 -28.16
C MET A 19 -28.29 -0.07 -27.09
N GLY A 20 -27.49 -1.06 -26.66
CA GLY A 20 -26.58 -0.90 -25.52
C GLY A 20 -26.17 -2.19 -24.80
N GLN A 21 -26.82 -3.33 -25.06
CA GLN A 21 -26.34 -4.65 -24.58
C GLN A 21 -25.91 -5.53 -25.75
N THR A 22 -24.73 -5.25 -26.30
CA THR A 22 -23.95 -6.30 -26.99
C THR A 22 -23.57 -7.34 -25.95
N GLY A 23 -23.89 -8.62 -26.21
CA GLY A 23 -23.67 -9.73 -25.30
C GLY A 23 -22.27 -9.69 -24.70
N LYS A 24 -22.17 -9.87 -23.38
CA LYS A 24 -20.86 -9.99 -22.75
C LYS A 24 -20.21 -11.25 -23.32
N ASP A 25 -19.20 -11.10 -24.17
CA ASP A 25 -18.45 -12.25 -24.67
C ASP A 25 -17.76 -12.95 -23.50
N SER A 26 -17.90 -14.27 -23.41
CA SER A 26 -17.07 -15.06 -22.49
C SER A 26 -15.63 -15.00 -23.00
N ILE A 27 -14.70 -14.63 -22.12
CA ILE A 27 -13.27 -14.53 -22.42
C ILE A 27 -12.47 -15.45 -21.50
N LEU A 28 -11.31 -15.87 -21.99
CA LEU A 28 -10.24 -16.41 -21.16
C LEU A 28 -9.30 -15.26 -20.82
N PHE A 29 -9.45 -14.70 -19.62
CA PHE A 29 -8.54 -13.67 -19.12
C PHE A 29 -7.22 -14.34 -18.72
N ARG A 30 -6.10 -13.70 -19.06
CA ARG A 30 -4.75 -14.15 -18.72
C ARG A 30 -4.06 -13.04 -17.95
N GLY A 31 -3.52 -13.36 -16.79
CA GLY A 31 -2.81 -12.39 -15.96
C GLY A 31 -1.53 -12.97 -15.38
N ASN A 32 -0.62 -12.07 -15.02
CA ASN A 32 0.58 -12.37 -14.25
C ASN A 32 0.59 -11.46 -13.02
N ILE A 33 0.84 -12.01 -11.84
CA ILE A 33 0.97 -11.20 -10.63
C ILE A 33 2.37 -10.60 -10.60
N VAL A 34 2.46 -9.29 -10.43
CA VAL A 34 3.72 -8.57 -10.27
C VAL A 34 3.76 -7.97 -8.88
N TYR A 35 4.65 -8.50 -8.03
CA TYR A 35 4.93 -7.90 -6.74
C TYR A 35 5.97 -6.80 -6.90
N ASP A 36 5.52 -5.55 -6.87
CA ASP A 36 6.40 -4.41 -7.10
C ASP A 36 7.23 -4.04 -5.84
N GLY A 37 6.97 -4.69 -4.69
CA GLY A 37 7.69 -4.51 -3.42
C GLY A 37 8.95 -5.38 -3.26
N ASP A 38 9.31 -5.76 -2.02
CA ASP A 38 10.38 -6.75 -1.77
C ASP A 38 10.00 -8.21 -2.07
N ALA A 39 10.87 -8.92 -2.79
CA ALA A 39 10.60 -10.25 -3.33
C ALA A 39 10.52 -11.39 -2.29
N SER A 40 10.88 -11.13 -1.02
CA SER A 40 10.83 -12.15 0.05
C SER A 40 9.41 -12.66 0.34
N GLU A 41 8.39 -11.94 -0.10
CA GLU A 41 6.97 -12.24 0.06
C GLU A 41 6.31 -12.93 -1.15
N ALA A 42 7.07 -13.24 -2.21
CA ALA A 42 6.58 -13.94 -3.40
C ALA A 42 6.13 -15.40 -3.15
N THR A 43 6.04 -15.84 -1.89
CA THR A 43 5.64 -17.20 -1.50
C THR A 43 4.22 -17.27 -0.95
N PHE A 44 3.50 -16.15 -0.86
CA PHE A 44 2.14 -16.14 -0.33
C PHE A 44 1.11 -16.77 -1.29
N LEU A 45 0.12 -17.43 -0.69
CA LEU A 45 -1.04 -17.97 -1.38
C LEU A 45 -2.09 -16.87 -1.54
N HIS A 46 -2.64 -16.75 -2.74
CA HIS A 46 -3.76 -15.85 -3.02
C HIS A 46 -4.94 -16.63 -3.58
N GLU A 47 -6.14 -16.04 -3.51
CA GLU A 47 -7.35 -16.56 -4.13
C GLU A 47 -7.84 -15.60 -5.20
N LEU A 48 -7.97 -16.09 -6.43
CA LEU A 48 -8.62 -15.38 -7.54
C LEU A 48 -10.10 -15.76 -7.60
N TYR A 49 -10.98 -14.77 -7.72
CA TYR A 49 -12.40 -15.01 -7.97
C TYR A 49 -13.08 -13.85 -8.70
N ILE A 50 -14.29 -14.11 -9.20
CA ILE A 50 -15.13 -13.13 -9.88
C ILE A 50 -16.04 -12.49 -8.82
N LYS A 51 -16.11 -11.14 -8.77
CA LYS A 51 -16.82 -10.37 -7.72
C LYS A 51 -18.27 -10.82 -7.52
N HIS A 52 -18.99 -11.06 -8.61
CA HIS A 52 -20.39 -11.45 -8.58
C HIS A 52 -20.62 -12.95 -8.29
N ASN A 53 -19.55 -13.76 -8.30
CA ASN A 53 -19.59 -15.18 -7.97
C ASN A 53 -18.44 -15.58 -7.01
N PRO A 54 -18.44 -15.07 -5.76
CA PRO A 54 -17.33 -15.25 -4.82
C PRO A 54 -17.17 -16.68 -4.28
N LYS A 55 -18.14 -17.57 -4.53
CA LYS A 55 -18.08 -18.98 -4.10
C LYS A 55 -17.08 -19.81 -4.91
N GLN A 56 -16.75 -19.37 -6.12
CA GLN A 56 -15.83 -20.05 -7.00
C GLN A 56 -14.47 -19.35 -6.94
N ARG A 57 -13.56 -19.92 -6.16
CA ARG A 57 -12.23 -19.38 -5.90
C ARG A 57 -11.16 -20.29 -6.45
N TYR A 58 -10.08 -19.68 -6.93
CA TYR A 58 -8.96 -20.37 -7.53
C TYR A 58 -7.69 -20.00 -6.77
N PRO A 59 -6.97 -20.96 -6.16
CA PRO A 59 -5.69 -20.67 -5.54
C PRO A 59 -4.68 -20.28 -6.63
N ILE A 60 -3.95 -19.20 -6.38
CA ILE A 60 -2.86 -18.70 -7.23
C ILE A 60 -1.65 -18.42 -6.35
N VAL A 61 -0.46 -18.67 -6.87
CA VAL A 61 0.81 -18.38 -6.20
C VAL A 61 1.39 -17.11 -6.81
N CYS A 62 2.03 -16.27 -5.99
CA CYS A 62 2.75 -15.09 -6.49
C CYS A 62 3.84 -15.52 -7.52
N ASP A 63 4.15 -14.65 -8.48
CA ASP A 63 5.01 -14.94 -9.66
C ASP A 63 4.51 -16.05 -10.61
N SER A 64 3.23 -16.44 -10.53
CA SER A 64 2.62 -17.37 -11.47
C SER A 64 1.69 -16.68 -12.46
N ASP A 65 1.82 -17.05 -13.74
CA ASP A 65 0.80 -16.80 -14.74
C ASP A 65 -0.50 -17.52 -14.34
N PHE A 66 -1.63 -16.85 -14.47
CA PHE A 66 -2.96 -17.43 -14.24
C PHE A 66 -3.87 -17.22 -15.44
N SER A 67 -4.89 -18.07 -15.52
CA SER A 67 -5.97 -17.87 -16.49
C SER A 67 -7.32 -18.20 -15.87
N ILE A 68 -8.33 -17.40 -16.19
CA ILE A 68 -9.70 -17.56 -15.68
C ILE A 68 -10.71 -17.29 -16.79
N LYS A 69 -11.71 -18.17 -16.90
CA LYS A 69 -12.85 -17.96 -17.78
C LYS A 69 -13.85 -17.05 -17.08
N CYS A 70 -14.15 -15.90 -17.67
CA CYS A 70 -15.09 -14.91 -17.14
C CYS A 70 -15.85 -14.23 -18.28
N MET A 71 -16.73 -13.31 -17.95
CA MET A 71 -17.39 -12.46 -18.94
C MET A 71 -16.60 -11.18 -19.14
N ARG A 72 -16.48 -10.70 -20.38
CA ARG A 72 -15.85 -9.39 -20.62
C ARG A 72 -16.56 -8.30 -19.80
N GLY A 73 -15.78 -7.50 -19.09
CA GLY A 73 -16.26 -6.47 -18.17
C GLY A 73 -16.55 -6.97 -16.74
N ASP A 74 -16.31 -8.25 -16.43
CA ASP A 74 -16.39 -8.73 -15.05
C ASP A 74 -15.27 -8.13 -14.20
N THR A 75 -15.59 -7.83 -12.93
CA THR A 75 -14.60 -7.48 -11.92
C THR A 75 -14.03 -8.74 -11.31
N LEU A 76 -12.71 -8.89 -11.40
CA LEU A 76 -11.93 -9.95 -10.75
C LEU A 76 -11.31 -9.41 -9.47
N LEU A 77 -11.15 -10.29 -8.48
CA LEU A 77 -10.48 -10.01 -7.22
C LEU A 77 -9.37 -11.02 -7.00
N ILE A 78 -8.21 -10.54 -6.61
CA ILE A 78 -7.14 -11.34 -6.02
C ILE A 78 -7.09 -11.01 -4.54
N GLU A 79 -7.37 -11.99 -3.68
CA GLU A 79 -7.38 -11.84 -2.23
C GLU A 79 -6.18 -12.56 -1.61
N HIS A 80 -5.50 -11.90 -0.68
CA HIS A 80 -4.37 -12.45 0.06
C HIS A 80 -4.85 -13.36 1.21
N PHE A 81 -4.31 -14.57 1.30
CA PHE A 81 -4.79 -15.57 2.26
C PHE A 81 -4.34 -15.29 3.71
N ASP A 82 -3.19 -14.64 3.91
CA ASP A 82 -2.62 -14.41 5.25
C ASP A 82 -2.80 -12.98 5.72
N THR A 83 -3.74 -12.76 6.64
CA THR A 83 -4.05 -11.43 7.20
C THR A 83 -3.20 -11.08 8.42
N ARG A 84 -2.21 -11.90 8.79
CA ARG A 84 -1.42 -11.70 10.02
C ARG A 84 -0.44 -10.54 9.92
N TYR A 85 -0.09 -10.11 8.71
CA TYR A 85 0.81 -8.99 8.49
C TYR A 85 0.02 -7.67 8.47
N PRO A 86 0.25 -6.75 9.42
CA PRO A 86 -0.38 -5.45 9.40
C PRO A 86 0.15 -4.64 8.20
N TYR A 87 -0.71 -3.84 7.57
CA TYR A 87 -0.38 -3.02 6.39
C TYR A 87 0.02 -3.83 5.16
N CYS A 88 -0.77 -4.84 4.82
CA CYS A 88 -0.69 -5.51 3.52
C CYS A 88 -1.90 -5.15 2.65
N PHE A 89 -1.74 -5.27 1.33
CA PHE A 89 -2.92 -5.37 0.48
C PHE A 89 -3.64 -6.68 0.86
N GLN A 90 -4.94 -6.57 1.06
CA GLN A 90 -5.80 -7.72 1.27
C GLN A 90 -6.45 -8.13 -0.05
N VAL A 91 -6.85 -7.16 -0.87
CA VAL A 91 -7.56 -7.44 -2.13
C VAL A 91 -7.10 -6.50 -3.23
N VAL A 92 -6.91 -7.03 -4.44
CA VAL A 92 -6.78 -6.25 -5.67
C VAL A 92 -7.98 -6.48 -6.55
N GLU A 93 -8.69 -5.41 -6.88
CA GLU A 93 -9.82 -5.42 -7.82
C GLU A 93 -9.40 -4.87 -9.18
N PHE A 94 -9.78 -5.56 -10.25
CA PHE A 94 -9.51 -5.14 -11.63
C PHE A 94 -10.57 -5.68 -12.60
N ILE A 95 -10.66 -5.09 -13.79
CA ILE A 95 -11.70 -5.44 -14.77
C ILE A 95 -11.12 -6.31 -15.89
N ALA A 96 -11.74 -7.47 -16.13
CA ALA A 96 -11.40 -8.37 -17.21
C ALA A 96 -11.99 -7.89 -18.54
N ASN A 97 -11.27 -7.01 -19.24
CA ASN A 97 -11.74 -6.41 -20.49
C ASN A 97 -11.13 -7.00 -21.77
N ASP A 98 -10.06 -7.78 -21.67
CA ASP A 98 -9.31 -8.29 -22.83
C ASP A 98 -8.78 -9.71 -22.58
N THR A 99 -8.35 -10.36 -23.66
CA THR A 99 -7.69 -11.67 -23.74
C THR A 99 -6.16 -11.57 -23.78
N LEU A 100 -5.62 -10.36 -24.03
CA LEU A 100 -4.19 -10.11 -23.94
C LEU A 100 -3.71 -10.27 -22.48
N PRO A 101 -2.53 -10.89 -22.25
CA PRO A 101 -1.94 -10.99 -20.92
C PRO A 101 -1.75 -9.62 -20.25
N GLN A 102 -2.13 -9.51 -18.97
CA GLN A 102 -1.98 -8.28 -18.19
C GLN A 102 -1.21 -8.53 -16.89
N ASN A 103 -0.35 -7.58 -16.54
CA ASN A 103 0.29 -7.57 -15.23
C ASN A 103 -0.70 -7.01 -14.19
N ILE A 104 -0.98 -7.81 -13.18
CA ILE A 104 -1.76 -7.39 -12.01
C ILE A 104 -0.77 -7.08 -10.91
N HIS A 105 -0.69 -5.80 -10.57
CA HIS A 105 0.33 -5.31 -9.66
C HIS A 105 -0.18 -5.33 -8.24
N VAL A 106 0.59 -5.96 -7.36
CA VAL A 106 0.33 -6.01 -5.92
C VAL A 106 1.43 -5.25 -5.18
N TRP A 107 1.08 -4.64 -4.05
CA TRP A 107 2.02 -3.84 -3.26
C TRP A 107 1.61 -3.84 -1.79
N ARG A 108 2.59 -3.94 -0.87
CA ARG A 108 2.34 -4.02 0.58
C ARG A 108 1.93 -2.70 1.22
N TYR A 109 2.63 -1.61 0.92
CA TYR A 109 2.42 -0.29 1.53
C TYR A 109 1.50 0.68 0.76
N PRO A 110 0.99 1.73 1.42
CA PRO A 110 0.27 2.80 0.74
C PRO A 110 1.03 3.40 -0.45
N LYS A 111 0.29 3.94 -1.42
CA LYS A 111 0.81 4.59 -2.64
C LYS A 111 1.84 5.68 -2.36
N SER A 112 1.71 6.37 -1.23
CA SER A 112 2.61 7.44 -0.82
C SER A 112 4.04 6.96 -0.50
N CYS A 113 4.19 5.69 -0.10
CA CYS A 113 5.47 5.03 0.16
C CYS A 113 6.19 4.53 -1.12
N ASN A 114 5.90 5.16 -2.26
CA ASN A 114 6.45 4.72 -3.55
C ASN A 114 7.99 4.77 -3.54
N ASN A 115 8.62 3.69 -4.03
CA ASN A 115 10.09 3.52 -4.09
C ASN A 115 10.79 3.47 -2.71
N TRP A 116 10.08 3.09 -1.65
CA TRP A 116 10.70 2.83 -0.35
C TRP A 116 11.24 1.39 -0.35
N TYR A 117 12.46 1.22 -0.86
CA TYR A 117 13.10 -0.09 -0.94
C TYR A 117 13.64 -0.49 0.44
N TYR A 118 13.02 -1.46 1.09
CA TYR A 118 13.39 -1.93 2.43
C TYR A 118 14.72 -2.70 2.45
N HIS A 119 15.00 -3.49 1.42
CA HIS A 119 16.15 -4.41 1.41
C HIS A 119 17.27 -4.07 0.41
N GLN A 120 17.17 -2.93 -0.28
CA GLN A 120 18.20 -2.52 -1.25
C GLN A 120 19.38 -1.82 -0.56
N LYS A 121 20.58 -2.05 -1.08
CA LYS A 121 21.77 -1.28 -0.70
C LYS A 121 21.62 0.16 -1.18
N TYR A 122 21.46 1.09 -0.26
CA TYR A 122 21.37 2.51 -0.55
C TYR A 122 22.70 3.23 -0.30
N LYS A 123 22.98 4.25 -1.12
CA LYS A 123 24.03 5.24 -0.81
C LYS A 123 23.41 6.33 0.05
N THR A 124 24.14 6.78 1.06
CA THR A 124 23.71 7.87 1.93
C THR A 124 24.51 9.14 1.69
N THR A 125 23.95 10.27 2.13
CA THR A 125 24.65 11.55 2.18
C THR A 125 24.65 12.10 3.59
N ASN A 126 25.71 12.81 3.93
CA ASN A 126 25.77 13.59 5.16
C ASN A 126 24.86 14.82 5.04
N LEU A 127 24.34 15.26 6.19
CA LEU A 127 23.61 16.52 6.31
C LEU A 127 24.59 17.67 6.52
N SER A 128 24.20 18.86 6.08
CA SER A 128 24.92 20.08 6.41
C SER A 128 24.54 20.52 7.83
N VAL A 129 25.53 20.67 8.70
CA VAL A 129 25.33 21.22 10.05
C VAL A 129 25.73 22.68 9.99
N LYS A 130 24.75 23.57 10.11
CA LYS A 130 24.88 25.03 10.11
C LYS A 130 24.05 25.58 11.27
N ASP A 131 24.32 26.81 11.68
CA ASP A 131 23.55 27.50 12.74
C ASP A 131 22.06 27.66 12.38
N THR A 132 21.73 27.69 11.09
CA THR A 132 20.35 27.69 10.59
C THR A 132 20.17 26.63 9.53
N ILE A 133 19.30 25.67 9.81
CA ILE A 133 19.01 24.53 8.91
C ILE A 133 17.81 24.89 8.04
N ARG A 134 17.95 24.75 6.72
CA ARG A 134 16.85 25.01 5.79
C ARG A 134 16.00 23.76 5.60
N LYS A 135 14.66 23.90 5.60
CA LYS A 135 13.75 22.77 5.32
C LYS A 135 14.13 22.02 4.04
N SER A 136 14.46 22.74 2.97
CA SER A 136 14.87 22.15 1.69
C SER A 136 16.09 21.22 1.79
N GLU A 137 17.01 21.44 2.74
CA GLU A 137 18.18 20.58 2.95
C GLU A 137 17.80 19.26 3.64
N LEU A 138 16.68 19.23 4.36
CA LEU A 138 16.17 18.06 5.07
C LEU A 138 15.11 17.29 4.27
N VAL A 139 14.48 17.90 3.26
CA VAL A 139 13.55 17.18 2.37
C VAL A 139 14.25 15.97 1.74
N GLY A 140 13.62 14.81 1.84
CA GLY A 140 14.12 13.56 1.27
C GLY A 140 13.77 12.34 2.11
N THR A 141 14.27 11.20 1.65
CA THR A 141 14.05 9.90 2.29
C THR A 141 15.24 9.53 3.15
N TYR A 142 14.95 8.95 4.30
CA TYR A 142 15.89 8.56 5.33
C TYR A 142 15.67 7.10 5.70
N LYS A 143 16.76 6.41 6.00
CA LYS A 143 16.77 5.00 6.43
C LYS A 143 17.47 4.85 7.76
N CYS A 144 16.87 4.12 8.67
CA CYS A 144 17.45 3.73 9.94
C CYS A 144 17.34 2.22 10.05
N ARG A 145 18.46 1.54 10.27
CA ARG A 145 18.46 0.16 10.73
C ARG A 145 19.06 0.15 12.11
N TRP A 146 18.37 -0.47 13.05
CA TRP A 146 18.84 -0.59 14.42
C TRP A 146 18.51 -1.98 14.98
N GLU A 147 19.34 -2.41 15.91
CA GLU A 147 19.22 -3.68 16.61
C GLU A 147 19.25 -3.35 18.10
N LEU A 148 18.33 -3.93 18.87
CA LEU A 148 18.29 -3.72 20.31
C LEU A 148 19.32 -4.65 20.97
N GLU A 149 20.52 -4.14 21.28
CA GLU A 149 21.64 -4.95 21.81
C GLU A 149 21.40 -5.49 23.25
N ASN A 150 20.43 -4.95 24.00
CA ASN A 150 20.21 -5.26 25.43
C ASN A 150 18.81 -5.79 25.75
N SER A 151 18.29 -6.65 24.89
CA SER A 151 16.98 -7.26 25.05
C SER A 151 17.13 -8.78 25.13
N ASP A 152 16.35 -9.43 26.00
CA ASP A 152 16.27 -10.90 26.06
C ASP A 152 15.83 -11.51 24.70
N CYS A 153 15.36 -10.66 23.78
CA CYS A 153 15.10 -10.96 22.39
C CYS A 153 15.88 -10.06 21.42
N LEU A 154 16.46 -10.63 20.36
CA LEU A 154 17.03 -9.85 19.26
C LEU A 154 15.87 -9.16 18.52
N VAL A 155 15.70 -7.85 18.75
CA VAL A 155 14.77 -7.02 17.98
C VAL A 155 15.57 -6.30 16.91
N THR A 156 15.25 -6.59 15.65
CA THR A 156 15.79 -5.86 14.50
C THR A 156 14.70 -4.97 13.94
N SER A 157 15.05 -3.75 13.57
CA SER A 157 14.12 -2.85 12.89
C SER A 157 14.77 -2.21 11.67
N ASP A 158 13.98 -2.10 10.61
CA ASP A 158 14.26 -1.31 9.43
C ASP A 158 13.19 -0.23 9.32
N ALA A 159 13.59 1.03 9.46
CA ALA A 159 12.68 2.16 9.42
C ALA A 159 13.02 3.05 8.22
N THR A 160 11.96 3.50 7.54
CA THR A 160 12.04 4.49 6.47
C THR A 160 11.23 5.70 6.87
N MET A 161 11.80 6.88 6.71
CA MET A 161 11.10 8.14 6.91
C MET A 161 11.28 9.03 5.69
N LYS A 162 10.24 9.75 5.28
CA LYS A 162 10.34 10.77 4.25
C LYS A 162 9.84 12.10 4.79
N LEU A 163 10.68 13.12 4.66
CA LEU A 163 10.30 14.51 4.91
C LEU A 163 9.94 15.13 3.56
N ASN A 164 8.67 15.49 3.38
CA ASN A 164 8.17 16.10 2.14
C ASN A 164 8.34 17.62 2.16
N ALA A 165 8.45 18.22 0.98
CA ALA A 165 8.67 19.66 0.81
C ALA A 165 7.47 20.52 1.25
N ASP A 166 6.26 19.95 1.22
CA ASP A 166 5.02 20.58 1.67
C ASP A 166 4.89 20.65 3.20
N GLY A 167 5.85 20.10 3.94
CA GLY A 167 5.84 20.08 5.40
C GLY A 167 5.15 18.85 6.00
N THR A 168 4.75 17.86 5.19
CA THR A 168 4.29 16.56 5.69
C THR A 168 5.45 15.58 5.84
N PHE A 169 5.29 14.58 6.71
CA PHE A 169 6.21 13.47 6.79
C PHE A 169 5.45 12.15 6.79
N GLU A 170 6.17 11.09 6.42
CA GLU A 170 5.72 9.73 6.53
C GLU A 170 6.84 8.90 7.15
N LEU A 171 6.50 7.91 7.98
CA LEU A 171 7.42 7.00 8.62
C LEU A 171 6.80 5.60 8.62
N ILE A 172 7.57 4.62 8.15
CA ILE A 172 7.28 3.21 8.36
C ILE A 172 8.42 2.60 9.16
N ASP A 173 8.07 1.84 10.19
CA ASP A 173 9.01 1.06 10.99
C ASP A 173 8.57 -0.41 10.95
N GLU A 174 9.38 -1.26 10.35
CA GLU A 174 9.22 -2.70 10.41
C GLU A 174 10.15 -3.26 11.46
N TRP A 175 9.60 -4.07 12.36
CA TRP A 175 10.38 -4.70 13.41
C TRP A 175 10.10 -6.20 13.46
N VAL A 176 11.12 -6.96 13.79
CA VAL A 176 11.07 -8.41 13.94
C VAL A 176 11.66 -8.77 15.30
N SER A 177 10.93 -9.58 16.06
CA SER A 177 11.33 -10.12 17.36
C SER A 177 10.92 -11.59 17.44
N TRP A 178 11.89 -12.51 17.58
CA TRP A 178 11.71 -13.98 17.60
C TRP A 178 10.67 -14.52 16.59
N ASP A 179 9.41 -14.57 16.97
CA ASP A 179 8.26 -15.15 16.27
C ASP A 179 7.16 -14.14 15.90
N ILE A 180 7.38 -12.85 16.19
CA ILE A 180 6.46 -11.76 15.85
C ILE A 180 7.17 -10.74 14.98
N SER A 181 6.50 -10.33 13.91
CA SER A 181 6.87 -9.16 13.12
C SER A 181 5.74 -8.15 13.20
N GLY A 182 6.10 -6.87 13.19
CA GLY A 182 5.16 -5.78 13.19
C GLY A 182 5.59 -4.69 12.22
N THR A 183 4.60 -3.96 11.73
CA THR A 183 4.80 -2.77 10.92
C THR A 183 4.05 -1.63 11.59
N VAL A 184 4.65 -0.45 11.63
CA VAL A 184 4.02 0.80 12.06
C VAL A 184 4.07 1.77 10.89
N PHE A 185 2.98 2.46 10.60
CA PHE A 185 2.94 3.60 9.66
C PHE A 185 2.42 4.84 10.38
N HIS A 186 3.21 5.90 10.36
CA HIS A 186 2.81 7.21 10.86
C HIS A 186 3.00 8.28 9.80
N THR A 187 2.10 9.25 9.81
CA THR A 187 2.14 10.40 8.93
C THR A 187 1.69 11.64 9.69
N GLY A 188 2.10 12.81 9.24
CA GLY A 188 1.84 14.03 9.97
C GLY A 188 2.55 15.23 9.38
N ASN A 189 2.74 16.25 10.20
CA ASN A 189 3.43 17.49 9.84
C ASN A 189 4.81 17.55 10.50
N TRP A 190 5.75 18.22 9.84
CA TRP A 190 7.07 18.46 10.40
C TRP A 190 7.54 19.91 10.32
N GLU A 191 8.31 20.28 11.34
CA GLU A 191 8.93 21.59 11.49
C GLU A 191 10.35 21.47 12.04
N ILE A 192 11.08 22.58 11.97
CA ILE A 192 12.43 22.68 12.54
C ILE A 192 12.34 23.65 13.72
N LYS A 193 12.79 23.21 14.90
CA LYS A 193 13.07 24.08 16.04
C LYS A 193 14.54 23.97 16.37
N GLN A 194 15.28 25.06 16.17
CA GLN A 194 16.74 25.10 16.33
C GLN A 194 17.43 24.01 15.48
N ASN A 195 18.04 23.01 16.14
CA ASN A 195 18.70 21.87 15.52
C ASN A 195 17.87 20.57 15.55
N THR A 196 16.58 20.67 15.87
CA THR A 196 15.68 19.51 16.01
C THR A 196 14.58 19.55 14.97
N VAL A 197 14.38 18.43 14.28
CA VAL A 197 13.18 18.16 13.48
C VAL A 197 12.11 17.62 14.41
N ILE A 198 10.94 18.25 14.40
CA ILE A 198 9.78 17.82 15.16
C ILE A 198 8.74 17.33 14.16
N CYS A 199 8.36 16.07 14.26
CA CYS A 199 7.35 15.41 13.44
C CYS A 199 6.14 15.09 14.32
N LYS A 200 5.06 15.86 14.18
CA LYS A 200 3.80 15.64 14.91
C LYS A 200 2.89 14.73 14.07
N VAL A 201 2.54 13.57 14.61
CA VAL A 201 1.66 12.62 13.92
C VAL A 201 0.24 13.23 13.84
N VAL A 202 -0.39 13.09 12.67
CA VAL A 202 -1.75 13.56 12.39
C VAL A 202 -2.52 12.40 11.77
N PRO A 203 -3.31 11.66 12.58
CA PRO A 203 -4.05 10.47 12.15
C PRO A 203 -4.96 10.69 10.94
N GLU A 204 -5.47 11.91 10.76
CA GLU A 204 -6.32 12.29 9.64
C GLU A 204 -5.57 12.35 8.31
N LEU A 205 -4.23 12.41 8.33
CA LEU A 205 -3.39 12.35 7.13
C LEU A 205 -3.07 10.91 6.70
N ILE A 206 -3.53 9.90 7.44
CA ILE A 206 -3.40 8.49 7.06
C ILE A 206 -4.07 8.28 5.68
N PRO A 207 -3.36 7.68 4.71
CA PRO A 207 -3.93 7.46 3.38
C PRO A 207 -5.13 6.51 3.44
N SER A 208 -6.05 6.67 2.49
CA SER A 208 -7.19 5.77 2.30
C SER A 208 -6.72 4.31 2.21
N THR A 209 -7.44 3.38 2.83
CA THR A 209 -7.21 1.94 2.67
C THR A 209 -7.63 1.43 1.29
N ILE A 210 -8.38 2.22 0.52
CA ILE A 210 -8.75 1.92 -0.86
C ILE A 210 -7.99 2.87 -1.78
N GLN A 211 -7.14 2.34 -2.66
CA GLN A 211 -6.25 3.15 -3.48
C GLN A 211 -6.15 2.62 -4.92
N GLU A 212 -6.39 3.49 -5.90
CA GLU A 212 -6.00 3.23 -7.29
C GLU A 212 -4.52 3.58 -7.47
N ARG A 213 -3.68 2.54 -7.38
CA ARG A 213 -2.23 2.68 -7.58
C ARG A 213 -1.83 2.54 -9.04
N TYR A 214 -2.47 1.62 -9.75
CA TYR A 214 -2.23 1.33 -11.16
C TYR A 214 -3.51 1.61 -11.94
N PRO A 215 -3.41 2.11 -13.19
CA PRO A 215 -4.60 2.40 -13.99
C PRO A 215 -5.54 1.19 -14.07
N GLY A 216 -6.78 1.35 -13.61
CA GLY A 216 -7.78 0.29 -13.64
C GLY A 216 -7.60 -0.84 -12.61
N GLN A 217 -6.70 -0.68 -11.63
CA GLN A 217 -6.53 -1.60 -10.50
C GLN A 217 -6.71 -0.87 -9.16
N VAL A 218 -7.60 -1.39 -8.32
CA VAL A 218 -7.90 -0.84 -6.99
C VAL A 218 -7.36 -1.80 -5.94
N LEU A 219 -6.43 -1.32 -5.11
CA LEU A 219 -5.89 -2.05 -3.98
C LEU A 219 -6.66 -1.69 -2.71
N HIS A 220 -7.07 -2.72 -1.97
CA HIS A 220 -7.71 -2.63 -0.66
C HIS A 220 -6.71 -3.11 0.38
N PHE A 221 -6.25 -2.22 1.23
CA PHE A 221 -5.29 -2.47 2.30
C PHE A 221 -6.02 -2.79 3.59
N VAL A 222 -5.50 -3.75 4.35
CA VAL A 222 -5.93 -4.01 5.72
C VAL A 222 -4.88 -3.47 6.67
N TRP A 223 -5.34 -2.62 7.58
CA TRP A 223 -4.57 -2.12 8.70
C TRP A 223 -5.29 -2.58 9.95
N THR A 224 -4.79 -3.69 10.51
CA THR A 224 -5.27 -4.28 11.76
C THR A 224 -5.21 -3.23 12.86
N ASN A 225 -6.33 -2.98 13.55
CA ASN A 225 -6.46 -1.99 14.63
C ASN A 225 -6.30 -0.52 14.22
N LEU A 226 -6.43 -0.17 12.93
CA LEU A 226 -6.29 1.23 12.47
C LEU A 226 -7.07 2.23 13.33
N GLU A 227 -8.32 1.95 13.66
CA GLU A 227 -9.13 2.90 14.42
C GLU A 227 -8.65 3.02 15.87
N ASP A 228 -8.28 1.92 16.51
CA ASP A 228 -7.72 1.94 17.86
C ASP A 228 -6.38 2.69 17.88
N ASP A 229 -5.50 2.43 16.91
CA ASP A 229 -4.23 3.14 16.71
C ASP A 229 -4.46 4.64 16.54
N ARG A 230 -5.46 5.05 15.75
CA ARG A 230 -5.83 6.46 15.58
C ARG A 230 -6.22 7.09 16.91
N GLN A 231 -7.08 6.43 17.69
CA GLN A 231 -7.51 6.94 18.99
C GLN A 231 -6.35 7.05 19.98
N GLU A 232 -5.46 6.06 20.02
CA GLU A 232 -4.27 6.08 20.87
C GLU A 232 -3.32 7.21 20.47
N ILE A 233 -3.02 7.37 19.17
CA ILE A 233 -2.15 8.44 18.65
C ILE A 233 -2.73 9.82 18.99
N MET A 234 -4.04 10.01 18.84
CA MET A 234 -4.71 11.27 19.20
C MET A 234 -4.58 11.55 20.70
N LYS A 235 -4.76 10.53 21.54
CA LYS A 235 -4.66 10.65 23.00
C LYS A 235 -3.24 10.94 23.48
N GLU A 236 -2.23 10.31 22.87
CA GLU A 236 -0.82 10.50 23.21
C GLU A 236 -0.22 11.78 22.63
N GLU A 237 -0.91 12.43 21.69
CA GLU A 237 -0.37 13.50 20.86
C GLU A 237 1.00 13.12 20.28
N LYS A 238 1.10 11.96 19.63
CA LYS A 238 2.39 11.36 19.26
C LYS A 238 3.30 12.34 18.50
N VAL A 239 4.52 12.53 19.01
CA VAL A 239 5.55 13.38 18.39
C VAL A 239 6.88 12.63 18.32
N TYR A 240 7.49 12.62 17.14
CA TYR A 240 8.89 12.24 16.98
C TYR A 240 9.79 13.48 16.98
N LYS A 241 10.92 13.38 17.66
CA LYS A 241 11.93 14.44 17.70
C LYS A 241 13.26 13.87 17.24
N PHE A 242 13.88 14.56 16.29
CA PHE A 242 15.16 14.15 15.74
C PHE A 242 16.18 15.27 15.80
N LEU A 243 17.30 15.01 16.47
CA LEU A 243 18.46 15.89 16.44
C LEU A 243 19.13 15.82 15.07
N VAL A 244 19.29 16.96 14.42
CA VAL A 244 20.00 17.07 13.14
C VAL A 244 21.50 17.02 13.41
N CYS A 245 22.18 16.03 12.85
CA CYS A 245 23.62 15.90 12.93
C CYS A 245 24.21 15.59 11.55
N LYS A 246 25.54 15.71 11.43
CA LYS A 246 26.24 15.50 10.16
C LYS A 246 25.95 14.12 9.54
N LYS A 247 25.81 13.09 10.38
CA LYS A 247 25.58 11.71 9.95
C LYS A 247 24.11 11.40 9.59
N GLY A 248 23.17 12.26 9.97
CA GLY A 248 21.74 12.00 9.79
C GLY A 248 20.86 12.65 10.86
N LEU A 249 19.68 12.09 11.05
CA LEU A 249 18.72 12.49 12.06
C LEU A 249 18.75 11.46 13.21
N ILE A 250 19.07 11.88 14.42
CA ILE A 250 19.12 11.00 15.60
C ILE A 250 17.82 11.14 16.35
N GLN A 251 17.08 10.04 16.52
CA GLN A 251 15.84 10.05 17.29
C GLN A 251 16.16 10.28 18.79
N THR A 252 15.56 11.30 19.41
CA THR A 252 15.99 11.74 20.76
C THR A 252 15.66 10.75 21.88
N ASP A 253 14.59 9.97 21.70
CA ASP A 253 14.15 8.90 22.60
C ASP A 253 14.87 7.57 22.32
N LYS A 254 15.60 7.46 21.21
CA LYS A 254 16.35 6.26 20.79
C LYS A 254 17.69 6.67 20.19
N ILE A 255 18.69 6.92 21.04
CA ILE A 255 19.97 7.54 20.62
C ILE A 255 20.73 6.68 19.59
N ASP A 256 20.55 5.36 19.62
CA ASP A 256 21.17 4.43 18.65
C ASP A 256 20.48 4.43 17.28
N CYS A 257 19.30 5.03 17.16
CA CYS A 257 18.54 5.14 15.91
C CYS A 257 18.97 6.38 15.11
N ILE A 258 19.87 6.16 14.14
CA ILE A 258 20.33 7.20 13.21
C ILE A 258 19.71 7.00 11.82
N TYR A 259 18.79 7.90 11.48
CA TYR A 259 18.16 8.00 10.17
C TYR A 259 19.10 8.70 9.19
N LYS A 260 19.68 7.95 8.26
CA LYS A 260 20.63 8.42 7.26
C LYS A 260 19.90 8.81 5.98
N LYS A 261 20.19 10.00 5.44
CA LYS A 261 19.55 10.49 4.21
C LYS A 261 20.02 9.69 2.99
N ILE A 262 19.08 9.17 2.20
CA ILE A 262 19.36 8.47 0.94
C ILE A 262 19.82 9.49 -0.11
N LYS A 263 20.84 9.11 -0.88
CA LYS A 263 21.29 9.81 -2.08
C LYS A 263 20.64 9.18 -3.31
N TYR A 264 19.59 9.82 -3.84
CA TYR A 264 19.07 9.49 -5.16
C TYR A 264 20.13 9.90 -6.21
N ARG A 265 20.45 8.97 -7.11
CA ARG A 265 21.40 9.18 -8.20
C ARG A 265 20.69 9.76 -9.41
#